data_AF-A0A530GE53-F1
#
_entry.id   AF-A0A530GE53-F1
#
_cell.length_a   1.000
_cell.length_b   1.000
_cell.length_c   1.000
_cell.angle_alpha   90.00
_cell.angle_beta   90.00
_cell.angle_gamma   90.00
#
_symmetry.space_group_name_H-M   'P 1'
#
loop_
_entity.id
_entity.type
_entity.pdbx_description
1 polymer ?
#
loop_
_entity_poly.entity_id
_entity_poly.type
_entity_poly.pdbx_seq_one_letter_code
_entity_poly.pdbx_strand_id
1 'polypeptide(L)' 'MAPIKVDPDKVREFPDAQSFHAWLADNHASESEVWIKIHKVGSGLASITPKEAVDVVLCFGWIDAVRK' A
#
# COMPACT_ATOMS: atom_id res chain seq x y z
N MET A 1 5.17 -19.67 -12.35
CA MET A 1 5.19 -18.86 -11.12
C MET A 1 4.10 -19.37 -10.20
N ALA A 2 4.37 -19.53 -8.90
CA ALA A 2 3.34 -19.92 -7.95
C ALA A 2 2.28 -18.81 -7.82
N PRO A 3 0.99 -19.14 -7.60
CA PRO A 3 -0.05 -18.13 -7.43
C PRO A 3 0.20 -17.34 -6.15
N ILE A 4 0.27 -16.01 -6.28
CA ILE A 4 0.39 -15.10 -5.13
C ILE A 4 -0.97 -15.04 -4.44
N LYS A 5 -1.01 -15.51 -3.19
CA LYS A 5 -2.18 -15.45 -2.32
C LYS A 5 -2.10 -14.17 -1.49
N VAL A 6 -3.08 -13.29 -1.68
CA VAL A 6 -3.21 -12.05 -0.89
C VAL A 6 -3.86 -12.41 0.44
N ASP A 7 -3.20 -12.07 1.54
CA ASP A 7 -3.77 -12.19 2.89
C ASP A 7 -4.74 -11.01 3.13
N PRO A 8 -6.05 -11.26 3.32
CA PRO A 8 -7.02 -10.20 3.57
C PRO A 8 -6.69 -9.33 4.79
N ASP A 9 -6.02 -9.90 5.81
CA ASP A 9 -5.69 -9.18 7.05
C ASP A 9 -4.57 -8.15 6.84
N LYS A 10 -3.82 -8.28 5.73
CA LYS A 10 -2.77 -7.33 5.31
C LYS A 10 -3.24 -6.36 4.22
N VAL A 11 -4.51 -6.41 3.83
CA VAL A 11 -5.09 -5.45 2.86
C VAL A 11 -5.55 -4.21 3.60
N ARG A 12 -5.05 -3.04 3.18
CA ARG A 12 -5.41 -1.74 3.74
C ARG A 12 -5.78 -0.75 2.65
N GLU A 13 -6.62 0.20 3.01
CA GLU A 13 -7.03 1.32 2.17
C GLU A 13 -6.42 2.60 2.74
N PHE A 14 -5.88 3.45 1.87
CA PHE A 14 -5.29 4.72 2.26
C PHE A 14 -5.92 5.83 1.41
N PRO A 15 -6.51 6.87 2.01
CA PRO A 15 -7.10 7.98 1.26
C PRO A 15 -6.06 8.84 0.53
N ASP A 16 -4.83 8.89 1.03
CA ASP A 16 -3.75 9.73 0.51
C ASP A 16 -2.35 9.23 0.93
N ALA A 17 -1.30 9.86 0.39
CA ALA A 17 0.10 9.53 0.69
C ALA A 17 0.48 9.72 2.17
N GLN A 18 -0.10 10.72 2.84
CA GLN A 18 0.25 11.06 4.22
C GLN A 18 -0.25 9.98 5.19
N SER A 19 -1.48 9.50 4.98
CA SER A 19 -2.08 8.41 5.76
C SER A 19 -1.27 7.12 5.63
N PHE A 20 -0.75 6.83 4.43
CA PHE A 20 0.10 5.68 4.19
C PHE A 20 1.48 5.84 4.84
N HIS A 21 2.09 7.01 4.73
CA HIS A 21 3.36 7.32 5.38
C HIS A 21 3.28 7.17 6.89
N ALA A 22 2.20 7.68 7.53
CA ALA A 22 1.99 7.52 8.96
C ALA A 22 1.90 6.05 9.37
N TRP A 23 1.18 5.24 8.60
CA TRP A 23 1.09 3.81 8.85
C TRP A 23 2.46 3.12 8.73
N LEU A 24 3.24 3.43 7.69
CA LEU A 24 4.58 2.87 7.54
C LEU A 24 5.52 3.31 8.66
N ALA A 25 5.43 4.55 9.13
CA ALA A 25 6.25 5.02 10.25
C ALA A 25 6.13 4.11 11.48
N ASP A 26 4.94 3.62 11.77
CA ASP A 26 4.68 2.74 12.91
C ASP A 26 4.92 1.24 12.61
N ASN A 27 4.79 0.81 11.35
CA ASN A 27 4.68 -0.62 11.01
C ASN A 27 5.82 -1.16 10.13
N HIS A 28 6.63 -0.32 9.48
CA HIS A 28 7.63 -0.76 8.49
C HIS A 28 8.71 -1.73 9.03
N ALA A 29 8.94 -1.72 10.34
CA ALA A 29 9.93 -2.58 10.98
C ALA A 29 9.35 -3.92 11.47
N SER A 30 8.04 -3.99 11.73
CA SER A 30 7.36 -5.19 12.25
C SER A 30 6.61 -5.97 11.17
N GLU A 31 6.07 -5.26 10.18
CA GLU A 31 5.36 -5.87 9.07
C GLU A 31 6.34 -6.29 7.97
N SER A 32 6.03 -7.38 7.27
CA SER A 32 6.84 -7.87 6.15
C SER A 32 6.30 -7.43 4.78
N GLU A 33 5.01 -7.08 4.73
CA GLU A 33 4.31 -6.69 3.51
C GLU A 33 3.03 -5.92 3.86
N VAL A 34 2.50 -5.19 2.88
CA VAL A 34 1.16 -4.60 2.95
C VAL A 34 0.56 -4.59 1.55
N TRP A 35 -0.74 -4.89 1.45
CA TRP A 35 -1.48 -4.80 0.21
C TRP A 35 -2.34 -3.54 0.23
N ILE A 36 -2.16 -2.67 -0.75
CA ILE A 36 -2.94 -1.43 -0.83
C ILE A 36 -4.10 -1.64 -1.80
N LYS A 37 -5.33 -1.45 -1.32
CA LYS A 37 -6.48 -1.38 -2.21
C LYS A 37 -6.58 0.02 -2.80
N ILE A 38 -6.43 0.10 -4.11
CA ILE A 38 -6.55 1.34 -4.90
C ILE A 38 -7.96 1.41 -5.49
N HIS A 39 -8.67 2.50 -5.22
CA HIS A 39 -10.01 2.71 -5.77
C HIS A 39 -9.96 3.18 -7.22
N LYS A 40 -10.99 2.81 -7.99
CA LYS A 40 -11.12 3.25 -9.39
C LYS A 40 -11.42 4.74 -9.47
N VAL A 41 -10.92 5.39 -10.52
CA VAL A 41 -11.31 6.76 -10.88
C VAL A 41 -12.83 6.80 -11.06
N GLY A 42 -13.49 7.79 -10.44
CA GLY A 42 -14.95 7.95 -10.48
C GLY A 42 -15.72 7.13 -9.43
N SER A 43 -15.05 6.37 -8.56
CA SER A 43 -15.70 5.66 -7.43
C SER A 43 -16.28 6.58 -6.35
N GLY A 44 -15.87 7.86 -6.32
CA GLY A 44 -16.22 8.82 -5.27
C GLY A 44 -15.45 8.61 -3.96
N LEU A 45 -14.56 7.62 -3.88
CA LEU A 45 -13.73 7.33 -2.72
C LEU A 45 -12.34 7.94 -2.88
N ALA A 46 -11.81 8.53 -1.80
CA ALA A 46 -10.43 8.96 -1.74
C ALA A 46 -9.51 7.74 -1.77
N SER A 47 -8.41 7.84 -2.52
CA SER A 47 -7.44 6.76 -2.67
C SER A 47 -6.08 7.33 -3.01
N ILE A 48 -5.06 6.83 -2.32
CA ILE A 48 -3.67 6.99 -2.72
C ILE A 48 -3.50 6.46 -4.15
N THR A 49 -2.61 7.09 -4.92
CA THR A 49 -2.22 6.59 -6.23
C THR A 49 -1.06 5.58 -6.11
N PRO A 50 -0.92 4.66 -7.07
CA PRO A 50 0.21 3.72 -7.04
C PRO A 50 1.58 4.41 -7.10
N LYS A 51 1.68 5.61 -7.68
CA LYS A 51 2.92 6.38 -7.72
C LYS A 51 3.28 6.92 -6.33
N GLU A 52 2.32 7.57 -5.66
CA GLU A 52 2.51 8.06 -4.30
C GLU A 52 2.86 6.94 -3.33
N ALA A 53 2.23 5.77 -3.47
CA ALA A 53 2.57 4.60 -2.66
C ALA A 53 4.04 4.20 -2.84
N VAL A 54 4.55 4.16 -4.07
CA VAL A 54 5.96 3.85 -4.37
C VAL A 54 6.88 4.90 -3.76
N ASP A 55 6.58 6.19 -3.94
CA ASP A 55 7.40 7.27 -3.40
C ASP A 55 7.53 7.16 -1.86
N VAL A 56 6.44 6.79 -1.16
CA VAL A 56 6.44 6.60 0.29
C VAL A 56 7.21 5.35 0.73
N VAL A 57 6.99 4.17 0.11
CA VAL A 57 7.68 2.93 0.56
C VAL A 57 9.19 3.05 0.45
N LEU A 58 9.69 3.77 -0.56
CA LEU A 58 11.12 3.98 -0.76
C LEU A 58 11.76 4.75 0.41
N CYS A 59 11.01 5.65 1.08
CA CYS A 59 11.50 6.36 2.27
C CYS A 59 11.77 5.43 3.46
N PHE A 60 11.12 4.27 3.50
CA PHE A 60 11.27 3.25 4.55
C PHE A 60 12.11 2.05 4.11
N GLY A 61 12.75 2.12 2.93
CA GLY A 61 13.53 1.01 2.37
C GLY A 61 12.69 -0.16 1.86
N TRP A 62 11.38 0.02 1.70
CA TRP A 62 10.47 -0.96 1.12
C TRP A 62 10.37 -0.78 -0.40
N ILE A 63 9.93 -1.82 -1.11
CA ILE A 63 9.73 -1.83 -2.57
C ILE A 63 8.32 -2.30 -2.93
N ASP A 64 7.80 -1.89 -4.09
CA ASP A 64 6.62 -2.52 -4.67
C ASP A 64 7.01 -3.80 -5.44
N ALA A 65 6.27 -4.89 -5.24
CA ALA A 65 6.58 -6.18 -5.85
C ALA A 65 5.49 -6.67 -6.82
N VAL A 66 4.22 -6.42 -6.51
CA VAL A 66 3.09 -7.04 -7.21
C VAL A 66 1.91 -6.07 -7.30
N ARG A 67 1.23 -6.09 -8.46
CA ARG A 67 -0.10 -5.49 -8.63
C ARG A 67 -1.09 -6.55 -9.10
N LYS A 68 -2.32 -6.50 -8.59
CA LYS A 68 -3.41 -7.44 -8.90
C LYS A 68 -4.72 -6.71 -9.11
#